data_AF-A0A4U3A7U8-F1
#
_entry.id   AF-A0A4U3A7U8-F1
#
_cell.length_a   1.000
_cell.length_b   1.000
_cell.length_c   1.000
_cell.angle_alpha   90.00
_cell.angle_beta   90.00
_cell.angle_gamma   90.00
#
_symmetry.space_group_name_H-M   'P 1'
#
loop_
_entity.id
_entity.type
_entity.pdbx_description
1 polymer ?
#
loop_
_entity_poly.entity_id
_entity_poly.type
_entity_poly.pdbx_seq_one_letter_code
_entity_poly.pdbx_strand_id
1 'polypeptide(L)'
;MTVQEKSNEQLMKILNEWYEEIRSYHVKEAKQTYLKIQENLKVIETDQYLSFYYSLLNFRYKVLVDGMSITKDSFNKIEELPNIKDEFSFLAYYYHFFKAIHSTIIANYNEAKTHYEKAEELLIDIPDEVEKAEFEYRFSTYCYQSYQPFEAIQHVVKAKEIYRNHVGYEINIALCDNVYGLACIDLREFERAEECLNTVIDVFKKYDEEQLLLRVRSNLGWLYNIQNLYPLAIRQSSEIINTIPNHFKALFVLARAYYKLEGVETAKSYIEQGIKYTNESGNEEYKHRFAVLNELITELPRIKLEKVVTDAIS
;
A
#
# COMPACT_ATOMS: atom_id res chain seq x y z
N MET A 1 29.38 27.20 13.21
CA MET A 1 28.57 26.02 13.53
C MET A 1 28.76 25.60 14.97
N THR A 2 27.68 25.57 15.75
CA THR A 2 27.67 25.07 17.13
C THR A 2 27.79 23.53 17.18
N VAL A 3 28.08 22.96 18.36
CA VAL A 3 28.11 21.49 18.55
C VAL A 3 26.73 20.88 18.27
N GLN A 4 25.66 21.58 18.65
CA GLN A 4 24.28 21.17 18.37
C GLN A 4 23.97 21.19 16.86
N GLU A 5 24.36 22.25 16.14
CA GLU A 5 24.17 22.33 14.69
C GLU A 5 24.87 21.18 13.95
N LYS A 6 26.11 20.83 14.36
CA LYS A 6 26.83 19.67 13.80
C LYS A 6 26.13 18.35 14.08
N SER A 7 25.58 18.19 15.28
CA SER A 7 24.81 16.99 15.65
C SER A 7 23.53 16.87 14.83
N ASN A 8 22.79 17.97 14.64
CA ASN A 8 21.55 17.98 13.88
C ASN A 8 21.80 17.67 12.39
N GLU A 9 22.88 18.18 11.80
CA GLU A 9 23.28 17.88 10.41
C GLU A 9 23.58 16.38 10.22
N GLN A 10 24.28 15.75 11.17
CA GLN A 10 24.55 14.31 11.14
C GLN A 10 23.27 13.48 11.25
N LEU A 11 22.35 13.87 12.13
CA LEU A 11 21.07 13.20 12.29
C LEU A 11 20.20 13.34 11.03
N MET A 12 20.20 14.52 10.40
CA MET A 12 19.52 14.74 9.13
C MET A 12 20.01 13.78 8.05
N LYS A 13 21.34 13.62 7.96
CA LYS A 13 21.94 12.70 6.98
C LYS A 13 21.48 11.26 7.22
N ILE A 14 21.45 10.80 8.47
CA ILE A 14 20.99 9.45 8.82
C ILE A 14 19.50 9.27 8.46
N LEU A 15 18.67 10.30 8.67
CA LEU A 15 17.25 10.25 8.28
C LEU A 15 17.09 10.18 6.76
N ASN A 16 17.88 10.95 5.99
CA ASN A 16 17.87 10.88 4.52
C ASN A 16 18.32 9.50 4.02
N GLU A 17 19.44 8.97 4.54
CA GLU A 17 19.92 7.63 4.24
C GLU A 17 18.86 6.57 4.58
N TRP A 18 18.16 6.72 5.71
CA TRP A 18 17.06 5.82 6.05
C TRP A 18 15.92 5.87 5.04
N TYR A 19 15.56 7.07 4.58
CA TYR A 19 14.50 7.23 3.59
C TYR A 19 14.89 6.62 2.23
N GLU A 20 16.15 6.73 1.82
CA GLU A 20 16.69 6.06 0.63
C GLU A 20 16.52 4.54 0.69
N GLU A 21 16.84 3.91 1.83
CA GLU A 21 16.61 2.47 2.02
C GLU A 21 15.10 2.13 2.00
N ILE A 22 14.26 2.99 2.57
CA ILE A 22 12.81 2.77 2.62
C ILE A 22 12.18 2.78 1.22
N ARG A 23 12.56 3.75 0.38
CA ARG A 23 12.00 3.89 -0.98
C ARG A 23 12.61 2.91 -1.98
N SER A 24 13.82 2.41 -1.72
CA SER A 24 14.45 1.33 -2.51
C SER A 24 14.01 -0.07 -2.07
N TYR A 25 13.10 -0.17 -1.09
CA TYR A 25 12.60 -1.43 -0.55
C TYR A 25 13.68 -2.33 0.09
N HIS A 26 14.81 -1.77 0.51
CA HIS A 26 15.88 -2.48 1.21
C HIS A 26 15.50 -2.69 2.69
N VAL A 27 14.60 -3.64 2.95
CA VAL A 27 13.98 -3.84 4.27
C VAL A 27 15.01 -4.13 5.36
N LYS A 28 16.06 -4.90 5.05
CA LYS A 28 17.10 -5.29 6.03
C LYS A 28 17.94 -4.08 6.43
N GLU A 29 18.36 -3.29 5.46
CA GLU A 29 19.17 -2.09 5.58
C GLU A 29 18.36 -0.99 6.30
N ALA A 30 17.11 -0.76 5.88
CA ALA A 30 16.21 0.17 6.55
C ALA A 30 16.01 -0.18 8.03
N LYS A 31 15.95 -1.47 8.37
CA LYS A 31 15.88 -1.92 9.77
C LYS A 31 17.18 -1.64 10.54
N GLN A 32 18.34 -1.83 9.92
CA GLN A 32 19.62 -1.51 10.56
C GLN A 32 19.76 -0.01 10.82
N THR A 33 19.38 0.83 9.87
CA THR A 33 19.40 2.29 10.03
C THR A 33 18.38 2.75 11.07
N TYR A 34 17.19 2.15 11.11
CA TYR A 34 16.20 2.38 12.17
C TYR A 34 16.78 2.15 13.57
N LEU A 35 17.53 1.06 13.79
CA LEU A 35 18.17 0.79 15.09
C LEU A 35 19.16 1.88 15.50
N LYS A 36 19.97 2.40 14.56
CA LYS A 36 20.88 3.53 14.81
C LYS A 36 20.13 4.82 15.16
N ILE A 37 18.99 5.06 14.52
CA ILE A 37 18.13 6.20 14.82
C ILE A 37 17.58 6.10 16.25
N GLN A 38 17.18 4.91 16.69
CA GLN A 38 16.66 4.70 18.05
C GLN A 38 17.67 5.07 19.15
N GLU A 39 18.97 4.87 18.92
CA GLU A 39 20.02 5.27 19.86
C GLU A 39 20.07 6.78 20.07
N ASN A 40 19.64 7.57 19.08
CA ASN A 40 19.67 9.03 19.08
C ASN A 40 18.27 9.67 19.21
N LEU A 41 17.24 8.87 19.47
CA LEU A 41 15.84 9.31 19.41
C LEU A 41 15.56 10.51 20.33
N LYS A 42 16.10 10.50 21.55
CA LYS A 42 15.91 11.61 22.49
C LYS A 42 16.43 12.95 21.94
N VAL A 43 17.53 12.91 21.19
CA VAL A 43 18.13 14.12 20.59
C VAL A 43 17.27 14.59 19.41
N ILE A 44 16.82 13.66 18.57
CA ILE A 44 15.89 13.93 17.46
C ILE A 44 14.61 14.60 17.99
N GLU A 45 14.04 14.10 19.09
CA GLU A 45 12.81 14.62 19.69
C GLU A 45 12.96 16.02 20.29
N THR A 46 14.18 16.49 20.56
CA THR A 46 14.40 17.87 21.06
C THR A 46 14.31 18.94 19.99
N ASP A 47 14.50 18.58 18.72
CA ASP A 47 14.44 19.50 17.59
C ASP A 47 13.11 19.28 16.82
N GLN A 48 12.33 20.35 16.66
CA GLN A 48 11.00 20.24 16.05
C GLN A 48 11.05 19.72 14.61
N TYR A 49 12.01 20.19 13.81
CA TYR A 49 12.14 19.78 12.41
C TYR A 49 12.52 18.30 12.32
N LEU A 50 13.56 17.88 13.07
CA LEU A 50 14.01 16.49 13.06
C LEU A 50 12.93 15.55 13.61
N SER A 51 12.21 15.96 14.66
CA SER A 51 11.11 15.19 15.24
C SER A 51 9.95 14.99 14.25
N PHE A 52 9.58 16.03 13.51
CA PHE A 52 8.55 15.95 12.47
C PHE A 52 8.99 15.07 11.31
N TYR A 53 10.22 15.28 10.81
CA TYR A 53 10.75 14.50 9.70
C TYR A 53 10.88 13.01 10.06
N TYR A 54 11.43 12.70 11.24
CA TYR A 54 11.48 11.34 11.75
C TYR A 54 10.08 10.71 11.86
N SER A 55 9.08 11.45 12.34
CA SER A 55 7.72 10.94 12.47
C SER A 55 7.12 10.55 11.12
N LEU A 56 7.32 11.38 10.09
CA LEU A 56 6.96 11.08 8.70
C LEU A 56 7.64 9.81 8.17
N LEU A 57 8.97 9.74 8.32
CA LEU A 57 9.75 8.58 7.85
C LEU A 57 9.39 7.29 8.60
N ASN A 58 9.11 7.38 9.91
CA ASN A 58 8.70 6.24 10.70
C ASN A 58 7.33 5.70 10.28
N PHE A 59 6.39 6.57 9.91
CA PHE A 59 5.15 6.12 9.26
C PHE A 59 5.47 5.39 7.95
N ARG A 60 6.29 5.98 7.08
CA ARG A 60 6.62 5.39 5.77
C ARG A 60 7.40 4.07 5.89
N TYR A 61 8.22 3.90 6.93
CA TYR A 61 8.88 2.65 7.29
C TYR A 61 7.88 1.59 7.74
N LYS A 62 6.88 1.94 8.57
CA LYS A 62 5.79 1.00 8.94
C LYS A 62 5.03 0.51 7.71
N VAL A 63 4.72 1.41 6.76
CA VAL A 63 4.09 1.03 5.48
C VAL A 63 4.95 0.01 4.70
N LEU A 64 6.28 0.17 4.72
CA LEU A 64 7.19 -0.78 4.07
C LEU A 64 7.14 -2.16 4.74
N VAL A 65 7.39 -2.21 6.05
CA VAL A 65 7.60 -3.48 6.77
C VAL A 65 6.31 -4.22 7.12
N ASP A 66 5.22 -3.49 7.34
CA ASP A 66 3.93 -4.06 7.73
C ASP A 66 2.75 -3.14 7.32
N GLY A 67 2.56 -2.98 6.01
CA GLY A 67 1.48 -2.15 5.47
C GLY A 67 0.07 -2.61 5.86
N MET A 68 -0.12 -3.87 6.28
CA MET A 68 -1.43 -4.40 6.68
C MET A 68 -1.84 -3.99 8.09
N SER A 69 -0.90 -3.60 8.96
CA SER A 69 -1.21 -3.08 10.29
C SER A 69 -1.49 -1.58 10.31
N ILE A 70 -1.42 -0.90 9.16
CA ILE A 70 -1.77 0.51 9.04
C ILE A 70 -3.28 0.67 9.22
N THR A 71 -3.64 1.48 10.20
CA THR A 71 -5.02 1.81 10.58
C THR A 71 -5.32 3.29 10.36
N LYS A 72 -6.59 3.68 10.49
CA LYS A 72 -7.00 5.10 10.48
C LYS A 72 -6.20 5.99 11.45
N ASP A 73 -5.76 5.44 12.57
CA ASP A 73 -5.07 6.19 13.63
C ASP A 73 -3.54 6.24 13.44
N SER A 74 -3.01 5.55 12.42
CA SER A 74 -1.57 5.40 12.20
C SER A 74 -0.85 6.70 11.83
N PHE A 75 -1.59 7.74 11.45
CA PHE A 75 -1.06 9.05 11.09
C PHE A 75 -1.32 10.13 12.16
N ASN A 76 -2.17 9.86 13.17
CA ASN A 76 -2.62 10.87 14.14
C ASN A 76 -1.46 11.56 14.87
N LYS A 77 -0.42 10.81 15.27
CA LYS A 77 0.76 11.38 15.94
C LYS A 77 1.48 12.45 15.13
N ILE A 78 1.47 12.34 13.80
CA ILE A 78 2.08 13.35 12.91
C ILE A 78 1.19 14.59 12.85
N GLU A 79 -0.13 14.43 12.92
CA GLU A 79 -1.11 15.53 12.90
C GLU A 79 -1.21 16.29 14.22
N GLU A 80 -0.82 15.65 15.34
CA GLU A 80 -0.69 16.29 16.64
C GLU A 80 0.55 17.18 16.77
N LEU A 81 1.52 17.04 15.85
CA LEU A 81 2.71 17.88 15.86
C LEU A 81 2.36 19.31 15.41
N PRO A 82 3.09 20.33 15.88
CA PRO A 82 2.87 21.73 15.50
C PRO A 82 2.86 21.91 13.98
N ASN A 83 2.29 23.00 13.47
CA ASN A 83 2.14 23.34 12.04
C ASN A 83 3.47 23.58 11.28
N ILE A 84 4.45 22.69 11.45
CA ILE A 84 5.76 22.66 10.79
C ILE A 84 5.59 22.52 9.28
N LYS A 85 4.51 21.87 8.81
CA LYS A 85 4.17 21.80 7.39
C LYS A 85 3.90 23.18 6.76
N ASP A 86 3.47 24.16 7.55
CA ASP A 86 3.22 25.52 7.06
C ASP A 86 4.50 26.37 7.08
N GLU A 87 5.54 25.91 7.81
CA GLU A 87 6.82 26.59 7.98
C GLU A 87 7.91 26.07 7.01
N PHE A 88 7.85 24.80 6.61
CA PHE A 88 8.88 24.16 5.78
C PHE A 88 8.29 23.43 4.57
N SER A 89 8.40 24.03 3.38
CA SER A 89 7.87 23.50 2.12
C SER A 89 8.36 22.08 1.79
N PHE A 90 9.63 21.76 2.09
CA PHE A 90 10.19 20.42 1.89
C PHE A 90 9.46 19.35 2.71
N LEU A 91 9.16 19.62 3.99
CA LEU A 91 8.41 18.68 4.83
C LEU A 91 6.90 18.71 4.53
N ALA A 92 6.38 19.80 3.97
CA ALA A 92 5.00 19.89 3.50
C ALA A 92 4.71 18.88 2.37
N TYR A 93 5.65 18.71 1.43
CA TYR A 93 5.57 17.70 0.38
C TYR A 93 5.41 16.30 1.00
N TYR A 94 6.35 15.88 1.85
CA TYR A 94 6.32 14.55 2.47
C TYR A 94 5.09 14.34 3.37
N TYR A 95 4.66 15.39 4.07
CA TYR A 95 3.43 15.33 4.85
C TYR A 95 2.22 15.00 3.97
N HIS A 96 2.01 15.77 2.89
CA HIS A 96 0.89 15.52 1.99
C HIS A 96 1.04 14.18 1.27
N PHE A 97 2.23 13.85 0.79
CA PHE A 97 2.48 12.59 0.10
C PHE A 97 2.20 11.37 0.98
N PHE A 98 2.72 11.36 2.21
CA PHE A 98 2.52 10.23 3.13
C PHE A 98 1.10 10.19 3.69
N LYS A 99 0.43 11.33 3.87
CA LYS A 99 -1.00 11.37 4.21
C LYS A 99 -1.84 10.79 3.05
N ALA A 100 -1.49 11.07 1.81
CA ALA A 100 -2.17 10.48 0.65
C ALA A 100 -2.00 8.95 0.62
N ILE A 101 -0.80 8.45 0.91
CA ILE A 101 -0.52 7.00 1.05
C ILE A 101 -1.35 6.39 2.19
N HIS A 102 -1.41 7.05 3.36
CA HIS A 102 -2.24 6.61 4.48
C HIS A 102 -3.71 6.50 4.09
N SER A 103 -4.30 7.56 3.54
CA SER A 103 -5.69 7.61 3.10
C SER A 103 -5.98 6.58 2.00
N THR A 104 -5.02 6.32 1.12
CA THR A 104 -5.12 5.25 0.10
C THR A 104 -5.23 3.87 0.75
N ILE A 105 -4.38 3.56 1.73
CA ILE A 105 -4.37 2.24 2.42
C ILE A 105 -5.68 1.96 3.15
N ILE A 106 -6.27 2.97 3.78
CA ILE A 106 -7.56 2.83 4.49
C ILE A 106 -8.78 3.00 3.57
N ALA A 107 -8.57 3.13 2.26
CA ALA A 107 -9.60 3.33 1.23
C ALA A 107 -10.41 4.64 1.37
N ASN A 108 -9.82 5.69 1.97
CA ASN A 108 -10.38 7.05 1.93
C ASN A 108 -9.89 7.79 0.68
N TYR A 109 -10.43 7.41 -0.48
CA TYR A 109 -9.94 7.90 -1.78
C TYR A 109 -10.15 9.40 -2.02
N ASN A 110 -11.14 10.02 -1.39
CA ASN A 110 -11.38 11.47 -1.49
C ASN A 110 -10.29 12.28 -0.77
N GLU A 111 -9.92 11.85 0.44
CA GLU A 111 -8.82 12.46 1.19
C GLU A 111 -7.48 12.18 0.51
N ALA A 112 -7.27 10.95 0.01
CA ALA A 112 -6.08 10.60 -0.75
C ALA A 112 -5.88 11.52 -1.97
N LYS A 113 -6.94 11.74 -2.77
CA LYS A 113 -6.93 12.65 -3.91
C LYS A 113 -6.45 14.05 -3.52
N THR A 114 -7.11 14.63 -2.51
CA THR A 114 -6.82 15.99 -2.03
C THR A 114 -5.36 16.14 -1.63
N HIS A 115 -4.78 15.11 -1.00
CA HIS A 115 -3.39 15.14 -0.56
C HIS A 115 -2.39 14.84 -1.66
N TYR A 116 -2.72 13.99 -2.64
CA TYR A 116 -1.88 13.81 -3.81
C TYR A 116 -1.80 15.09 -4.65
N GLU A 117 -2.92 15.80 -4.87
CA GLU A 117 -2.93 17.07 -5.60
C GLU A 117 -2.00 18.11 -4.94
N LYS A 118 -2.07 18.26 -3.61
CA LYS A 118 -1.17 19.15 -2.86
C LYS A 118 0.29 18.70 -2.90
N ALA A 119 0.55 17.39 -2.84
CA ALA A 119 1.89 16.86 -2.94
C ALA A 119 2.48 17.07 -4.35
N GLU A 120 1.67 16.94 -5.41
CA GLU A 120 2.07 17.18 -6.80
C GLU A 120 2.47 18.64 -7.02
N GLU A 121 1.71 19.60 -6.47
CA GLU A 121 2.05 21.02 -6.53
C GLU A 121 3.43 21.32 -5.92
N LEU A 122 3.78 20.64 -4.82
CA LEU A 122 5.05 20.79 -4.11
C LEU A 122 6.19 19.94 -4.71
N LEU A 123 5.86 18.91 -5.50
CA LEU A 123 6.84 18.01 -6.11
C LEU A 123 7.77 18.75 -7.08
N ILE A 124 7.32 19.88 -7.66
CA ILE A 124 8.13 20.69 -8.58
C ILE A 124 9.42 21.20 -7.94
N ASP A 125 9.43 21.37 -6.62
CA ASP A 125 10.58 21.83 -5.84
C ASP A 125 11.50 20.68 -5.40
N ILE A 126 11.14 19.42 -5.67
CA ILE A 126 11.93 18.24 -5.34
C ILE A 126 12.86 17.88 -6.52
N PRO A 127 14.19 18.04 -6.38
CA PRO A 127 15.12 17.79 -7.48
C PRO A 127 15.41 16.31 -7.74
N ASP A 128 15.09 15.43 -6.78
CA ASP A 128 15.41 14.02 -6.84
C ASP A 128 14.43 13.26 -7.76
N GLU A 129 14.92 12.79 -8.90
CA GLU A 129 14.14 12.03 -9.88
C GLU A 129 13.60 10.71 -9.31
N VAL A 130 14.32 10.06 -8.39
CA VAL A 130 13.82 8.84 -7.75
C VAL A 130 12.60 9.15 -6.89
N GLU A 131 12.57 10.30 -6.24
CA GLU A 131 11.42 10.73 -5.45
C GLU A 131 10.20 10.99 -6.33
N LYS A 132 10.41 11.58 -7.52
CA LYS A 132 9.35 11.72 -8.53
C LYS A 132 8.84 10.36 -9.01
N ALA A 133 9.72 9.38 -9.18
CA ALA A 133 9.33 8.01 -9.52
C ALA A 133 8.49 7.35 -8.41
N GLU A 134 8.86 7.55 -7.14
CA GLU A 134 8.09 7.06 -5.99
C GLU A 134 6.71 7.74 -5.93
N PHE A 135 6.63 9.05 -6.21
CA PHE A 135 5.35 9.75 -6.32
C PHE A 135 4.46 9.14 -7.41
N GLU A 136 4.98 9.02 -8.63
CA GLU A 136 4.28 8.43 -9.78
C GLU A 136 3.82 6.99 -9.49
N TYR A 137 4.68 6.17 -8.87
CA TYR A 137 4.33 4.82 -8.45
C TYR A 137 3.19 4.82 -7.43
N ARG A 138 3.25 5.63 -6.38
CA ARG A 138 2.20 5.68 -5.35
C ARG A 138 0.90 6.26 -5.87
N PHE A 139 0.96 7.29 -6.70
CA PHE A 139 -0.20 7.82 -7.38
C PHE A 139 -0.85 6.76 -8.28
N SER A 140 -0.07 5.97 -9.02
CA SER A 140 -0.59 4.85 -9.81
C SER A 140 -1.32 3.80 -8.96
N THR A 141 -0.81 3.49 -7.77
CA THR A 141 -1.49 2.56 -6.84
C THR A 141 -2.82 3.11 -6.35
N TYR A 142 -2.91 4.42 -6.13
CA TYR A 142 -4.15 5.11 -5.80
C TYR A 142 -5.14 5.09 -6.96
N CYS A 143 -4.71 5.39 -8.19
CA CYS A 143 -5.55 5.31 -9.38
C CYS A 143 -6.12 3.89 -9.56
N TYR A 144 -5.28 2.87 -9.42
CA TYR A 144 -5.74 1.48 -9.50
C TYR A 144 -6.81 1.18 -8.44
N GLN A 145 -6.55 1.51 -7.17
CA GLN A 145 -7.47 1.23 -6.07
C GLN A 145 -8.79 2.03 -6.15
N SER A 146 -8.75 3.21 -6.77
CA SER A 146 -9.93 4.04 -7.04
C SER A 146 -10.58 3.73 -8.39
N TYR A 147 -10.29 2.56 -8.99
CA TYR A 147 -10.87 2.05 -10.23
C TYR A 147 -10.64 2.92 -11.48
N GLN A 148 -9.45 3.51 -11.57
CA GLN A 148 -8.96 4.29 -12.71
C GLN A 148 -7.77 3.54 -13.37
N PRO A 149 -8.02 2.41 -14.06
CA PRO A 149 -6.95 1.54 -14.54
C PRO A 149 -6.10 2.17 -15.66
N PHE A 150 -6.66 3.05 -16.48
CA PHE A 150 -5.89 3.72 -17.54
C PHE A 150 -4.89 4.73 -16.96
N GLU A 151 -5.34 5.54 -16.02
CA GLU A 151 -4.53 6.49 -15.26
C GLU A 151 -3.45 5.74 -14.48
N ALA A 152 -3.80 4.64 -13.81
CA ALA A 152 -2.84 3.78 -13.13
C ALA A 152 -1.72 3.31 -14.07
N ILE A 153 -2.08 2.85 -15.28
CA ILE A 153 -1.09 2.44 -16.29
C ILE A 153 -0.21 3.61 -16.72
N GLN A 154 -0.78 4.79 -16.95
CA GLN A 154 0.00 5.96 -17.39
C GLN A 154 1.05 6.35 -16.36
N HIS A 155 0.66 6.45 -15.09
CA HIS A 155 1.58 6.85 -14.01
C HIS A 155 2.61 5.76 -13.71
N VAL A 156 2.21 4.48 -13.68
CA VAL A 156 3.16 3.39 -13.38
C VAL A 156 4.22 3.20 -14.46
N VAL A 157 3.87 3.45 -15.73
CA VAL A 157 4.83 3.41 -16.84
C VAL A 157 5.89 4.51 -16.71
N LYS A 158 5.48 5.73 -16.32
CA LYS A 158 6.42 6.83 -16.05
C LYS A 158 7.36 6.49 -14.90
N ALA A 159 6.82 6.02 -13.77
CA ALA A 159 7.63 5.60 -12.63
C ALA A 159 8.67 4.54 -13.04
N LYS A 160 8.24 3.53 -13.79
CA LYS A 160 9.11 2.46 -14.28
C LYS A 160 10.22 2.98 -15.19
N GLU A 161 9.91 3.93 -16.08
CA GLU A 161 10.90 4.54 -16.98
C GLU A 161 11.99 5.26 -16.20
N ILE A 162 11.62 6.03 -15.16
CA ILE A 162 12.59 6.70 -14.30
C ILE A 162 13.44 5.67 -13.56
N TYR A 163 12.83 4.69 -12.88
CA TYR A 163 13.58 3.67 -12.13
C TYR A 163 14.57 2.88 -12.99
N ARG A 164 14.28 2.63 -14.27
CA ARG A 164 15.20 1.95 -15.19
C ARG A 164 16.51 2.69 -15.42
N ASN A 165 16.54 4.00 -15.18
CA ASN A 165 17.75 4.81 -15.31
C ASN A 165 18.62 4.79 -14.04
N HIS A 166 18.19 4.09 -12.98
CA HIS A 166 18.90 4.02 -11.70
C HIS A 166 19.24 2.57 -11.34
N VAL A 167 20.51 2.34 -10.98
CA VAL A 167 21.00 1.02 -10.51
C VAL A 167 20.45 0.74 -9.11
N GLY A 168 20.03 -0.51 -8.84
CA GLY A 168 19.53 -0.93 -7.53
C GLY A 168 18.01 -0.80 -7.35
N TYR A 169 17.27 -0.41 -8.39
CA TYR A 169 15.81 -0.24 -8.34
C TYR A 169 15.04 -1.40 -8.99
N GLU A 170 15.63 -2.60 -9.09
CA GLU A 170 15.00 -3.76 -9.72
C GLU A 170 13.71 -4.19 -9.00
N ILE A 171 13.65 -4.04 -7.67
CA ILE A 171 12.44 -4.29 -6.89
C ILE A 171 11.35 -3.26 -7.22
N ASN A 172 11.69 -1.97 -7.31
CA ASN A 172 10.74 -0.92 -7.69
C ASN A 172 10.19 -1.12 -9.11
N ILE A 173 11.03 -1.55 -10.06
CA ILE A 173 10.62 -1.90 -11.42
C ILE A 173 9.62 -3.06 -11.41
N ALA A 174 9.88 -4.11 -10.61
CA ALA A 174 8.95 -5.23 -10.46
C ALA A 174 7.64 -4.81 -9.76
N LEU A 175 7.69 -3.89 -8.80
CA LEU A 175 6.49 -3.32 -8.18
C LEU A 175 5.66 -2.50 -9.18
N CYS A 176 6.31 -1.79 -10.10
CA CYS A 176 5.61 -1.13 -11.22
C CYS A 176 4.90 -2.16 -12.12
N ASP A 177 5.58 -3.26 -12.46
CA ASP A 177 4.98 -4.34 -13.25
C ASP A 177 3.82 -5.04 -12.52
N ASN A 178 3.88 -5.10 -11.18
CA ASN A 178 2.79 -5.62 -10.37
C ASN A 178 1.53 -4.74 -10.48
N VAL A 179 1.66 -3.41 -10.39
CA VAL A 179 0.52 -2.49 -10.53
C VAL A 179 -0.01 -2.50 -11.96
N TYR A 180 0.87 -2.57 -12.96
CA TYR A 180 0.47 -2.74 -14.35
C TYR A 180 -0.35 -4.03 -14.55
N GLY A 181 0.14 -5.16 -14.01
CA GLY A 181 -0.57 -6.44 -14.05
C GLY A 181 -1.93 -6.37 -13.38
N LEU A 182 -2.04 -5.71 -12.23
CA LEU A 182 -3.31 -5.46 -11.54
C LEU A 182 -4.31 -4.66 -12.40
N ALA A 183 -3.87 -3.57 -13.03
CA ALA A 183 -4.71 -2.80 -13.94
C ALA A 183 -5.15 -3.64 -15.17
N CYS A 184 -4.31 -4.56 -15.64
CA CYS A 184 -4.69 -5.51 -16.69
C CYS A 184 -5.81 -6.46 -16.26
N ILE A 185 -5.86 -6.87 -14.99
CA ILE A 185 -6.98 -7.68 -14.46
C ILE A 185 -8.30 -6.93 -14.62
N ASP A 186 -8.34 -5.64 -14.22
CA ASP A 186 -9.54 -4.81 -14.28
C ASP A 186 -9.99 -4.56 -15.73
N LEU A 187 -9.03 -4.44 -16.65
CA LEU A 187 -9.27 -4.35 -18.09
C LEU A 187 -9.59 -5.70 -18.76
N ARG A 188 -9.57 -6.81 -18.01
CA ARG A 188 -9.77 -8.18 -18.50
C ARG A 188 -8.72 -8.69 -19.49
N GLU A 189 -7.55 -8.08 -19.50
CA GLU A 189 -6.36 -8.51 -20.23
C GLU A 189 -5.65 -9.62 -19.44
N PHE A 190 -6.33 -10.74 -19.22
CA PHE A 190 -5.93 -11.74 -18.23
C PHE A 190 -4.60 -12.42 -18.53
N GLU A 191 -4.33 -12.75 -19.80
CA GLU A 191 -3.07 -13.37 -20.22
C GLU A 191 -1.89 -12.44 -19.93
N ARG A 192 -2.04 -11.15 -20.26
CA ARG A 192 -1.03 -10.12 -19.98
C ARG A 192 -0.85 -9.90 -18.48
N ALA A 193 -1.94 -9.88 -17.72
CA ALA A 193 -1.89 -9.79 -16.26
C ALA A 193 -1.10 -10.96 -15.66
N GLU A 194 -1.38 -12.18 -16.09
CA GLU A 194 -0.70 -13.40 -15.61
C GLU A 194 0.79 -13.40 -15.95
N GLU A 195 1.17 -13.04 -17.17
CA GLU A 195 2.57 -12.93 -17.61
C GLU A 195 3.34 -11.90 -16.76
N CYS A 196 2.76 -10.70 -16.57
CA CYS A 196 3.35 -9.67 -15.74
C CYS A 196 3.55 -10.15 -14.29
N LEU A 197 2.51 -10.71 -13.66
CA LEU A 197 2.58 -11.16 -12.27
C LEU A 197 3.59 -12.31 -12.07
N ASN A 198 3.72 -13.22 -13.04
CA ASN A 198 4.74 -14.28 -12.97
C ASN A 198 6.16 -13.73 -13.12
N THR A 199 6.36 -12.75 -14.01
CA THR A 199 7.66 -12.07 -14.14
C THR A 199 8.07 -11.39 -12.82
N VAL A 200 7.12 -10.73 -12.16
CA VAL A 200 7.34 -10.10 -10.84
C VAL A 200 7.71 -11.15 -9.78
N ILE A 201 7.03 -12.30 -9.78
CA ILE A 201 7.34 -13.41 -8.87
C ILE A 201 8.79 -13.87 -9.03
N ASP A 202 9.27 -13.99 -10.28
CA ASP A 202 10.63 -14.43 -10.54
C ASP A 202 11.68 -13.42 -10.06
N VAL A 203 11.40 -12.12 -10.19
CA VAL A 203 12.22 -11.07 -9.59
C VAL A 203 12.23 -11.19 -8.07
N PHE A 204 11.07 -11.25 -7.41
CA PHE A 204 11.03 -11.32 -5.94
C PHE A 204 11.69 -12.59 -5.38
N LYS A 205 11.62 -13.72 -6.09
CA LYS A 205 12.40 -14.92 -5.73
C LYS A 205 13.90 -14.70 -5.88
N LYS A 206 14.35 -14.06 -6.97
CA LYS A 206 15.77 -13.81 -7.23
C LYS A 206 16.41 -12.95 -6.13
N TYR A 207 15.65 -12.02 -5.56
CA TYR A 207 16.12 -11.10 -4.52
C TYR A 207 15.71 -11.52 -3.09
N ASP A 208 15.19 -12.73 -2.91
CA ASP A 208 14.76 -13.27 -1.61
C ASP A 208 13.71 -12.39 -0.87
N GLU A 209 12.81 -11.76 -1.62
CA GLU A 209 11.76 -10.86 -1.11
C GLU A 209 10.46 -11.61 -0.77
N GLU A 210 10.49 -12.42 0.29
CA GLU A 210 9.38 -13.30 0.69
C GLU A 210 8.05 -12.55 0.93
N GLN A 211 8.11 -11.38 1.58
CA GLN A 211 6.91 -10.59 1.89
C GLN A 211 6.27 -10.01 0.62
N LEU A 212 7.07 -9.52 -0.32
CA LEU A 212 6.56 -9.03 -1.61
C LEU A 212 6.04 -10.19 -2.48
N LEU A 213 6.68 -11.37 -2.39
CA LEU A 213 6.22 -12.58 -3.04
C LEU A 213 4.80 -12.98 -2.60
N LEU A 214 4.49 -12.89 -1.30
CA LEU A 214 3.13 -13.14 -0.80
C LEU A 214 2.12 -12.13 -1.36
N ARG A 215 2.50 -10.84 -1.47
CA ARG A 215 1.64 -9.80 -2.04
C ARG A 215 1.29 -10.06 -3.50
N VAL A 216 2.28 -10.40 -4.35
CA VAL A 216 2.01 -10.70 -5.78
C VAL A 216 1.21 -12.00 -5.97
N ARG A 217 1.44 -13.02 -5.12
CA ARG A 217 0.60 -14.24 -5.13
C ARG A 217 -0.85 -13.94 -4.79
N SER A 218 -1.11 -12.96 -3.92
CA SER A 218 -2.47 -12.53 -3.61
C SER A 218 -3.18 -11.97 -4.84
N ASN A 219 -2.43 -11.29 -5.72
CA ASN A 219 -2.93 -10.75 -6.97
C ASN A 219 -3.23 -11.86 -7.99
N LEU A 220 -2.43 -12.93 -8.04
CA LEU A 220 -2.78 -14.13 -8.83
C LEU A 220 -4.05 -14.80 -8.31
N GLY A 221 -4.22 -14.90 -7.00
CA GLY A 221 -5.46 -15.40 -6.39
C GLY A 221 -6.67 -14.58 -6.85
N TRP A 222 -6.54 -13.25 -6.89
CA TRP A 222 -7.57 -12.35 -7.41
C TRP A 222 -7.83 -12.54 -8.91
N LEU A 223 -6.79 -12.59 -9.74
CA LEU A 223 -6.89 -12.84 -11.18
C LEU A 223 -7.71 -14.11 -11.48
N TYR A 224 -7.32 -15.24 -10.89
CA TYR A 224 -8.03 -16.51 -11.08
C TYR A 224 -9.48 -16.44 -10.58
N ASN A 225 -9.75 -15.69 -9.52
CA ASN A 225 -11.09 -15.49 -9.01
C ASN A 225 -11.98 -14.72 -10.01
N ILE A 226 -11.42 -13.71 -10.69
CA ILE A 226 -12.11 -12.95 -11.74
C ILE A 226 -12.34 -13.78 -13.00
N GLN A 227 -11.41 -14.67 -13.35
CA GLN A 227 -11.56 -15.63 -14.46
C GLN A 227 -12.50 -16.81 -14.16
N ASN A 228 -13.06 -16.89 -12.94
CA ASN A 228 -13.84 -18.04 -12.43
C ASN A 228 -13.04 -19.35 -12.33
N LEU A 229 -11.71 -19.27 -12.26
CA LEU A 229 -10.80 -20.40 -12.02
C LEU A 229 -10.66 -20.66 -10.51
N TYR A 230 -11.79 -20.95 -9.86
CA TYR A 230 -11.89 -20.99 -8.40
C TYR A 230 -10.92 -21.95 -7.69
N PRO A 231 -10.64 -23.18 -8.20
CA PRO A 231 -9.65 -24.06 -7.58
C PRO A 231 -8.24 -23.45 -7.52
N LEU A 232 -7.84 -22.72 -8.57
CA LEU A 232 -6.54 -22.02 -8.60
C LEU A 232 -6.53 -20.84 -7.63
N ALA A 233 -7.62 -20.06 -7.59
CA ALA A 233 -7.77 -18.96 -6.66
C ALA A 233 -7.68 -19.44 -5.20
N ILE A 234 -8.37 -20.53 -4.85
CA ILE A 234 -8.32 -21.14 -3.52
C ILE A 234 -6.90 -21.57 -3.17
N ARG A 235 -6.19 -22.23 -4.08
CA ARG A 235 -4.81 -22.66 -3.84
C ARG A 235 -3.91 -21.46 -3.48
N GLN A 236 -3.93 -20.41 -4.29
CA GLN A 236 -3.09 -19.23 -4.05
C GLN A 236 -3.46 -18.52 -2.74
N SER A 237 -4.76 -18.31 -2.48
CA SER A 237 -5.21 -17.57 -1.30
C SER A 237 -5.06 -18.34 0.01
N SER A 238 -5.19 -19.68 -0.01
CA SER A 238 -4.94 -20.54 1.15
C SER A 238 -3.49 -20.49 1.62
N GLU A 239 -2.53 -20.49 0.69
CA GLU A 239 -1.11 -20.33 1.02
C GLU A 239 -0.85 -19.01 1.76
N ILE A 240 -1.51 -17.93 1.34
CA ILE A 240 -1.35 -16.61 1.97
C ILE A 240 -1.94 -16.58 3.38
N ILE A 241 -3.17 -17.06 3.59
CA ILE A 241 -3.79 -17.00 4.93
C ILE A 241 -3.11 -17.92 5.94
N ASN A 242 -2.43 -18.98 5.48
CA ASN A 242 -1.61 -19.83 6.36
C ASN A 242 -0.39 -19.08 6.91
N THR A 243 0.13 -18.09 6.17
CA THR A 243 1.26 -17.26 6.60
C THR A 243 0.81 -15.96 7.27
N ILE A 244 -0.26 -15.34 6.75
CA ILE A 244 -0.80 -14.04 7.17
C ILE A 244 -2.31 -14.21 7.40
N PRO A 245 -2.75 -14.73 8.57
CA PRO A 245 -4.16 -15.05 8.81
C PRO A 245 -5.11 -13.86 8.72
N ASN A 246 -4.63 -12.64 8.97
CA ASN A 246 -5.42 -11.41 8.89
C ASN A 246 -5.45 -10.77 7.49
N HIS A 247 -4.97 -11.47 6.44
CA HIS A 247 -4.96 -10.95 5.08
C HIS A 247 -6.38 -10.91 4.46
N PHE A 248 -7.15 -9.88 4.80
CA PHE A 248 -8.56 -9.75 4.43
C PHE A 248 -8.85 -9.81 2.92
N LYS A 249 -7.91 -9.37 2.07
CA LYS A 249 -8.08 -9.50 0.60
C LYS A 249 -8.08 -10.97 0.14
N ALA A 250 -7.26 -11.80 0.77
CA ALA A 250 -7.18 -13.23 0.46
C ALA A 250 -8.39 -13.98 1.05
N LEU A 251 -8.83 -13.61 2.25
CA LEU A 251 -10.08 -14.09 2.83
C LEU A 251 -11.29 -13.77 1.93
N PHE A 252 -11.32 -12.59 1.31
CA PHE A 252 -12.38 -12.22 0.37
C PHE A 252 -12.38 -13.11 -0.88
N VAL A 253 -11.19 -13.37 -1.45
CA VAL A 253 -11.03 -14.29 -2.60
C VAL A 253 -11.53 -15.69 -2.24
N LEU A 254 -11.15 -16.21 -1.07
CA LEU A 254 -11.60 -17.53 -0.58
C LEU A 254 -13.11 -17.56 -0.40
N ALA A 255 -13.67 -16.59 0.33
CA ALA A 255 -15.11 -16.50 0.55
C ALA A 255 -15.89 -16.51 -0.77
N ARG A 256 -15.47 -15.68 -1.74
CA ARG A 256 -16.12 -15.62 -3.06
C ARG A 256 -15.96 -16.94 -3.83
N ALA A 257 -14.79 -17.56 -3.79
CA ALA A 257 -14.55 -18.83 -4.48
C ALA A 257 -15.40 -19.97 -3.91
N TYR A 258 -15.44 -20.12 -2.57
CA TYR A 258 -16.24 -21.15 -1.93
C TYR A 258 -17.74 -20.93 -2.14
N TYR A 259 -18.22 -19.69 -2.08
CA TYR A 259 -19.61 -19.38 -2.42
C TYR A 259 -19.97 -19.83 -3.84
N LYS A 260 -19.09 -19.54 -4.82
CA LYS A 260 -19.30 -19.93 -6.22
C LYS A 260 -19.19 -21.43 -6.48
N LEU A 261 -18.57 -22.18 -5.57
CA LEU A 261 -18.50 -23.64 -5.57
C LEU A 261 -19.52 -24.29 -4.61
N GLU A 262 -20.56 -23.55 -4.20
CA GLU A 262 -21.64 -24.02 -3.31
C GLU A 262 -21.18 -24.43 -1.89
N GLY A 263 -19.95 -24.09 -1.50
CA GLY A 263 -19.39 -24.27 -0.16
C GLY A 263 -19.82 -23.17 0.83
N VAL A 264 -21.13 -23.04 1.06
CA VAL A 264 -21.75 -21.93 1.80
C VAL A 264 -21.18 -21.73 3.21
N GLU A 265 -21.05 -22.79 4.00
CA GLU A 265 -20.59 -22.67 5.39
C GLU A 265 -19.12 -22.24 5.47
N THR A 266 -18.28 -22.75 4.57
CA THR A 266 -16.88 -22.32 4.45
C THR A 266 -16.79 -20.86 4.02
N ALA A 267 -17.64 -20.43 3.07
CA ALA A 267 -17.68 -19.04 2.64
C ALA A 267 -18.06 -18.10 3.78
N LYS A 268 -19.10 -18.44 4.58
CA LYS A 268 -19.49 -17.66 5.77
C LYS A 268 -18.37 -17.53 6.79
N SER A 269 -17.65 -18.62 7.07
CA SER A 269 -16.51 -18.58 8.01
C SER A 269 -15.42 -17.61 7.57
N TYR A 270 -15.10 -17.57 6.26
CA TYR A 270 -14.12 -16.61 5.75
C TYR A 270 -14.64 -15.16 5.74
N ILE A 271 -15.95 -14.96 5.54
CA ILE A 271 -16.56 -13.63 5.63
C ILE A 271 -16.49 -13.10 7.06
N GLU A 272 -16.85 -13.91 8.06
CA GLU A 272 -16.80 -13.50 9.47
C GLU A 272 -15.39 -13.07 9.88
N GLN A 273 -14.37 -13.85 9.48
CA GLN A 273 -12.97 -13.49 9.67
C GLN A 273 -12.60 -12.20 8.94
N GLY A 274 -13.02 -12.08 7.68
CA GLY A 274 -12.79 -10.90 6.85
C GLY A 274 -13.35 -9.62 7.48
N ILE A 275 -14.62 -9.64 7.90
CA ILE A 275 -15.31 -8.52 8.56
C ILE A 275 -14.57 -8.12 9.85
N LYS A 276 -14.14 -9.09 10.65
CA LYS A 276 -13.36 -8.81 11.86
C LYS A 276 -12.11 -8.00 11.53
N TYR A 277 -11.28 -8.47 10.59
CA TYR A 277 -10.01 -7.81 10.27
C TYR A 277 -10.18 -6.49 9.52
N THR A 278 -11.23 -6.33 8.71
CA THR A 278 -11.52 -5.03 8.07
C THR A 278 -11.99 -3.98 9.08
N ASN A 279 -12.73 -4.40 10.13
CA ASN A 279 -13.12 -3.50 11.21
C ASN A 279 -11.91 -3.07 12.05
N GLU A 280 -10.96 -3.98 12.31
CA GLU A 280 -9.72 -3.67 13.05
C GLU A 280 -8.80 -2.70 12.27
N SER A 281 -8.67 -2.90 10.95
CA SER A 281 -7.87 -2.02 10.08
C SER A 281 -8.57 -0.71 9.70
N GLY A 282 -9.89 -0.66 9.77
CA GLY A 282 -10.69 0.47 9.30
C GLY A 282 -10.75 0.58 7.77
N ASN A 283 -10.54 -0.52 7.04
CA ASN A 283 -10.65 -0.55 5.58
C ASN A 283 -12.13 -0.63 5.17
N GLU A 284 -12.73 0.52 4.86
CA GLU A 284 -14.17 0.62 4.56
C GLU A 284 -14.55 -0.12 3.28
N GLU A 285 -13.69 -0.10 2.24
CA GLU A 285 -13.98 -0.79 0.99
C GLU A 285 -14.21 -2.30 1.19
N TYR A 286 -13.26 -3.00 1.84
CA TYR A 286 -13.40 -4.44 2.02
C TYR A 286 -14.51 -4.80 3.01
N LYS A 287 -14.79 -3.94 3.99
CA LYS A 287 -15.97 -4.09 4.86
C LYS A 287 -17.26 -4.09 4.04
N HIS A 288 -17.42 -3.18 3.09
CA HIS A 288 -18.55 -3.18 2.16
C HIS A 288 -18.56 -4.41 1.23
N ARG A 289 -17.41 -4.79 0.66
CA ARG A 289 -17.29 -5.99 -0.18
C ARG A 289 -17.73 -7.26 0.56
N PHE A 290 -17.30 -7.44 1.81
CA PHE A 290 -17.74 -8.57 2.64
C PHE A 290 -19.22 -8.50 2.99
N ALA A 291 -19.75 -7.32 3.29
CA ALA A 291 -21.18 -7.15 3.57
C ALA A 291 -22.04 -7.55 2.37
N VAL A 292 -21.69 -7.10 1.16
CA VAL A 292 -22.38 -7.50 -0.07
C VAL A 292 -22.31 -9.03 -0.27
N LEU A 293 -21.13 -9.63 -0.10
CA LEU A 293 -20.98 -11.08 -0.25
C LEU A 293 -21.79 -11.87 0.79
N ASN A 294 -21.89 -11.37 2.02
CA ASN A 294 -22.69 -11.97 3.08
C ASN A 294 -24.19 -11.98 2.73
N GLU A 295 -24.71 -10.88 2.17
CA GLU A 295 -26.11 -10.78 1.75
C GLU A 295 -26.41 -11.69 0.55
N LEU A 296 -25.46 -11.86 -0.38
CA LEU A 296 -25.60 -12.80 -1.51
C LEU A 296 -25.71 -14.26 -1.06
N ILE A 297 -25.02 -14.63 0.02
CA ILE A 297 -25.02 -16.00 0.56
C ILE A 297 -26.28 -16.30 1.37
N THR A 298 -26.85 -15.30 2.05
CA THR A 298 -27.99 -15.49 2.95
C THR A 298 -29.35 -15.45 2.23
N GLU A 299 -29.36 -15.27 0.90
CA GLU A 299 -30.56 -15.22 0.04
C GLU A 299 -31.65 -14.27 0.58
N LEU A 300 -31.22 -13.16 1.20
CA LEU A 300 -32.12 -12.20 1.83
C LEU A 300 -32.97 -11.43 0.79
N PRO A 301 -34.09 -10.82 1.21
CA PRO A 301 -34.96 -10.06 0.31
C PRO A 301 -34.16 -9.04 -0.50
N ARG A 302 -34.44 -8.93 -1.81
CA ARG A 302 -33.71 -8.04 -2.74
C ARG A 302 -33.53 -6.61 -2.23
N ILE A 303 -34.50 -6.10 -1.46
CA ILE A 303 -34.47 -4.77 -0.82
C ILE A 303 -33.28 -4.61 0.14
N LYS A 304 -32.92 -5.65 0.91
CA LYS A 304 -31.79 -5.58 1.84
C LYS A 304 -30.46 -5.60 1.10
N LEU A 305 -30.34 -6.42 0.04
CA LEU A 305 -29.19 -6.42 -0.85
C LEU A 305 -29.01 -5.05 -1.53
N GLU A 306 -30.10 -4.47 -2.06
CA GLU A 306 -30.08 -3.16 -2.71
C GLU A 306 -29.59 -2.06 -1.76
N LYS A 307 -30.05 -2.06 -0.51
CA LYS A 307 -29.55 -1.13 0.51
C LYS A 307 -28.03 -1.29 0.74
N VAL A 308 -27.57 -2.51 0.96
CA VAL A 308 -26.14 -2.79 1.24
C VAL A 308 -25.26 -2.45 0.03
N VAL A 309 -25.74 -2.69 -1.19
CA VAL A 309 -25.03 -2.30 -2.41
C VAL A 309 -25.00 -0.79 -2.58
N THR A 310 -26.10 -0.08 -2.27
CA THR A 310 -26.16 1.38 -2.36
C THR A 310 -25.18 2.03 -1.37
N ASP A 311 -25.13 1.54 -0.13
CA ASP A 311 -24.18 2.01 0.88
C ASP A 311 -22.71 1.71 0.49
N ALA A 312 -22.46 0.72 -0.38
CA ALA A 312 -21.11 0.34 -0.81
C ALA A 312 -20.57 1.18 -1.97
N ILE A 313 -21.43 1.89 -2.70
CA ILE A 313 -21.07 2.71 -3.86
C ILE A 313 -21.21 4.22 -3.61
N SER A 314 -21.73 4.60 -2.43
CA SER A 314 -21.88 5.99 -1.97
C SER A 314 -20.60 6.54 -1.36
#